data_AF-A0A6B3HNI7-F1
#
_entry.id   AF-A0A6B3HNI7-F1
#
_cell.length_a   1.000
_cell.length_b   1.000
_cell.length_c   1.000
_cell.angle_alpha   90.00
_cell.angle_beta   90.00
_cell.angle_gamma   90.00
#
_symmetry.space_group_name_H-M   'P 1'
#
loop_
_entity.id
_entity.type
_entity.pdbx_description
1 polymer ?
#
loop_
_entity_poly.entity_id
_entity_poly.type
_entity_poly.pdbx_seq_one_letter_code
_entity_poly.pdbx_strand_id
1 'polypeptide(L)'
;DRAAAYGMRLAAPAGSSTRFDPGCAAEVGLVPIGGARTVIGFAGLVDGPLDAPGARVQALRRASARGYLGAPAPQGPPAPPGPSGAGA
;
A
#
# COMPACT_ATOMS: atom_id res chain seq x y z
N ASP A 1 2.54 7.60 8.18
CA ASP A 1 2.18 8.04 6.82
C ASP A 1 2.15 6.82 5.88
N ARG A 2 0.98 6.46 5.34
CA ARG A 2 0.84 5.33 4.39
C ARG A 2 1.21 5.70 2.96
N ALA A 3 1.07 6.98 2.60
CA ALA A 3 1.32 7.48 1.26
C ALA A 3 2.84 7.52 0.96
N ALA A 4 3.65 7.84 1.96
CA ALA A 4 5.12 7.78 1.90
C ALA A 4 5.66 6.33 1.93
N ALA A 5 4.95 5.41 2.60
CA ALA A 5 5.37 4.01 2.71
C ALA A 5 4.98 3.13 1.50
N TYR A 6 4.26 3.68 0.51
CA TYR A 6 3.80 2.91 -0.65
C TYR A 6 4.98 2.41 -1.50
N GLY A 7 5.03 1.10 -1.76
CA GLY A 7 6.10 0.49 -2.58
C GLY A 7 7.46 0.46 -1.89
N MET A 8 7.49 0.59 -0.57
CA MET A 8 8.70 0.58 0.26
C MET A 8 8.75 -0.68 1.12
N ARG A 9 9.96 -1.05 1.55
CA ARG A 9 10.22 -2.08 2.56
C ARG A 9 11.17 -1.54 3.63
N LEU A 10 11.23 -2.21 4.79
CA LEU A 10 12.19 -1.85 5.84
C LEU A 10 13.62 -1.90 5.30
N ALA A 11 14.39 -0.84 5.60
CA ALA A 11 15.81 -0.71 5.33
C ALA A 11 16.62 -1.52 6.37
N ALA A 12 16.36 -2.82 6.44
CA ALA A 12 16.97 -3.73 7.39
C ALA A 12 17.59 -4.95 6.67
N PRO A 13 18.54 -5.66 7.31
CA PRO A 13 19.09 -6.89 6.78
C PRO A 13 18.00 -7.91 6.42
N ALA A 14 18.24 -8.71 5.38
CA ALA A 14 17.31 -9.77 5.00
C ALA A 14 17.09 -10.73 6.17
N GLY A 15 15.84 -11.12 6.41
CA GLY A 15 15.44 -12.01 7.50
C GLY A 15 15.28 -11.33 8.88
N SER A 16 15.56 -10.03 9.01
CA SER A 16 15.35 -9.29 10.26
C SER A 16 13.94 -8.69 10.37
N SER A 17 13.57 -8.25 11.58
CA SER A 17 12.29 -7.62 11.87
C SER A 17 12.44 -6.44 12.83
N THR A 18 11.48 -5.51 12.79
CA THR A 18 11.37 -4.41 13.76
C THR A 18 10.11 -4.64 14.59
N ARG A 19 10.26 -4.53 15.91
CA ARG A 19 9.16 -4.63 16.86
C ARG A 19 8.66 -3.24 17.23
N PHE A 20 7.33 -3.10 17.29
CA PHE A 20 6.67 -1.90 17.80
C PHE A 20 5.91 -2.29 19.06
N ASP A 21 6.39 -1.84 20.22
CA ASP A 21 5.72 -2.13 21.49
C ASP A 21 4.47 -1.28 21.67
N PRO A 22 3.46 -1.78 22.42
CA PRO A 22 2.24 -1.03 22.67
C PRO A 22 2.53 0.34 23.29
N GLY A 23 2.03 1.40 22.65
CA GLY A 23 2.22 2.79 23.10
C GLY A 23 3.57 3.40 22.74
N CYS A 24 4.50 2.64 22.16
CA CYS A 24 5.79 3.15 21.73
C CYS A 24 5.77 3.58 20.26
N ALA A 25 6.42 4.70 19.97
CA ALA A 25 6.74 5.13 18.61
C ALA A 25 8.20 4.78 18.30
N ALA A 26 8.45 4.37 17.06
CA ALA A 26 9.80 4.13 16.55
C ALA A 26 9.93 4.70 15.14
N GLU A 27 11.07 5.33 14.87
CA GLU A 27 11.44 5.74 13.52
C GLU A 27 12.15 4.59 12.80
N VAL A 28 11.77 4.35 11.54
CA VAL A 28 12.35 3.28 10.73
C VAL A 28 12.76 3.79 9.37
N GLY A 29 13.92 3.33 8.90
CA GLY A 29 14.35 3.55 7.53
C GLY A 29 13.53 2.70 6.56
N LEU A 30 13.22 3.28 5.39
CA LEU A 30 12.52 2.61 4.31
C LEU A 30 13.35 2.70 3.02
N VAL A 31 13.39 1.62 2.25
CA VAL A 31 13.96 1.59 0.90
C VAL A 31 12.91 1.13 -0.11
N PRO A 32 12.98 1.57 -1.38
CA PRO A 32 12.07 1.09 -2.40
C PRO A 32 12.16 -0.42 -2.58
N ILE A 33 11.02 -1.05 -2.86
CA ILE A 33 11.01 -2.41 -3.40
C ILE A 33 11.72 -2.37 -4.76
N GLY A 34 12.66 -3.29 -4.98
CA GLY A 34 13.41 -3.42 -6.23
C GLY A 34 12.79 -4.41 -7.21
N GLY A 35 13.52 -4.75 -8.27
CA GLY A 35 13.08 -5.71 -9.29
C GLY A 35 11.88 -5.21 -10.09
N ALA A 36 10.96 -6.12 -10.44
CA ALA A 36 9.74 -5.80 -11.20
C ALA A 36 8.71 -4.96 -10.43
N ARG A 37 8.93 -4.71 -9.14
CA ARG A 37 8.06 -3.89 -8.28
C ARG A 37 6.60 -4.37 -8.28
N THR A 38 6.41 -5.69 -8.29
CA THR A 38 5.11 -6.37 -8.19
C THR A 38 4.89 -6.86 -6.76
N VAL A 39 3.74 -6.51 -6.17
CA VAL A 39 3.38 -6.85 -4.78
C VAL A 39 2.09 -7.65 -4.77
N ILE A 40 2.17 -8.91 -4.35
CA ILE A 40 1.05 -9.88 -4.33
C ILE A 40 0.81 -10.37 -2.89
N GLY A 41 -0.45 -10.51 -2.48
CA GLY A 41 -0.83 -11.00 -1.16
C GLY A 41 -0.84 -9.88 -0.12
N PHE A 42 -0.03 -9.97 0.95
CA PHE A 42 -0.03 -9.04 2.08
C PHE A 42 -1.46 -8.77 2.60
N ALA A 43 -1.88 -7.51 2.62
CA ALA A 43 -3.24 -7.11 2.97
C ALA A 43 -4.17 -6.98 1.74
N GLY A 44 -3.74 -7.41 0.56
CA GLY A 44 -4.49 -7.29 -0.70
C GLY A 44 -4.81 -5.85 -1.10
N LEU A 45 -3.90 -4.92 -0.79
CA LEU A 45 -4.08 -3.50 -1.12
C LEU A 45 -3.65 -3.20 -2.56
N VAL A 46 -2.60 -3.87 -3.04
CA VAL A 46 -2.06 -3.70 -4.40
C VAL A 46 -2.45 -4.88 -5.27
N ASP A 47 -1.98 -6.09 -4.94
CA ASP A 47 -2.17 -7.33 -5.73
C ASP A 47 -1.82 -7.16 -7.21
N GLY A 48 -0.64 -6.59 -7.47
CA GLY A 48 -0.16 -6.33 -8.82
C GLY A 48 1.08 -5.44 -8.88
N PRO A 49 1.41 -4.89 -10.07
CA PRO A 49 2.51 -3.96 -10.25
C PRO A 49 2.27 -2.64 -9.50
N LEU A 50 3.26 -2.16 -8.74
CA LEU A 50 3.18 -0.91 -7.99
C LEU A 50 3.09 0.33 -8.88
N ASP A 51 3.74 0.26 -10.04
CA ASP A 51 3.90 1.40 -10.94
C ASP A 51 2.83 1.43 -12.05
N ALA A 52 1.84 0.51 -11.99
CA ALA A 52 0.71 0.55 -12.91
C ALA A 52 -0.13 1.83 -12.73
N PRO A 53 -0.71 2.38 -13.82
CA PRO A 53 -1.53 3.59 -13.74
C PRO A 53 -2.65 3.47 -12.69
N GLY A 54 -2.68 4.42 -11.76
CA GLY A 54 -3.69 4.46 -10.70
C GLY A 54 -3.50 3.46 -9.54
N ALA A 55 -2.52 2.56 -9.59
CA ALA A 55 -2.32 1.53 -8.56
C ALA A 55 -2.13 2.13 -7.16
N ARG A 56 -1.30 3.18 -7.05
CA ARG A 56 -1.09 3.90 -5.78
C ARG A 56 -2.38 4.49 -5.21
N VAL A 57 -3.18 5.14 -6.05
CA VAL A 57 -4.43 5.78 -5.63
C VAL A 57 -5.43 4.72 -5.15
N GLN A 58 -5.58 3.64 -5.89
CA GLN A 58 -6.48 2.54 -5.54
C GLN A 58 -6.05 1.84 -4.25
N ALA A 59 -4.74 1.60 -4.07
CA ALA A 59 -4.22 1.01 -2.85
C ALA A 59 -4.45 1.88 -1.62
N LEU A 60 -4.22 3.20 -1.72
CA LEU A 60 -4.49 4.14 -0.64
C LEU A 60 -5.99 4.24 -0.33
N ARG A 61 -6.86 4.27 -1.36
CA ARG A 61 -8.32 4.22 -1.18
C ARG A 61 -8.75 2.96 -0.42
N ARG A 62 -8.25 1.79 -0.80
CA ARG A 62 -8.51 0.52 -0.09
C ARG A 62 -8.02 0.56 1.36
N ALA A 63 -6.85 1.15 1.60
CA ALA A 63 -6.30 1.31 2.95
C ALA A 63 -7.21 2.21 3.82
N SER A 64 -7.68 3.34 3.29
CA SER A 64 -8.62 4.23 3.99
C SER A 64 -9.96 3.53 4.26
N ALA A 65 -10.52 2.85 3.27
CA ALA A 65 -11.79 2.13 3.40
C ALA A 65 -11.75 1.00 4.45
N ARG A 66 -10.56 0.44 4.71
CA ARG A 66 -10.34 -0.62 5.71
C ARG A 66 -9.84 -0.08 7.05
N GLY A 67 -9.77 1.24 7.24
CA GLY A 67 -9.40 1.85 8.51
C GLY A 67 -7.90 1.81 8.85
N TYR A 68 -7.01 1.63 7.86
CA TYR A 68 -5.57 1.70 8.13
C TYR A 68 -5.18 3.13 8.54
N LEU A 69 -4.71 3.27 9.78
CA LEU A 69 -4.22 4.55 10.31
C LEU A 69 -3.09 5.12 9.43
N GLY A 70 -3.16 6.43 9.21
CA GLY A 70 -2.23 7.20 8.37
C GLY A 70 -2.45 7.07 6.86
N ALA A 71 -3.53 6.41 6.41
CA ALA A 71 -4.00 6.53 5.03
C ALA A 71 -4.66 7.90 4.81
N PRO A 72 -4.58 8.48 3.59
CA PRO A 72 -5.25 9.74 3.31
C PRO A 72 -6.76 9.62 3.56
N ALA A 73 -7.41 10.71 3.99
CA ALA A 73 -8.86 10.70 4.18
C ALA A 73 -9.57 10.25 2.88
N PRO A 74 -10.64 9.44 2.97
CA PRO A 74 -11.38 9.03 1.78
C PRO A 74 -12.03 10.28 1.16
N GLN A 75 -11.46 10.77 0.07
CA GLN A 75 -12.03 11.88 -0.70
C GLN A 75 -13.15 11.37 -1.63
N GLY A 76 -14.39 11.73 -1.27
CA GLY A 76 -15.60 11.62 -2.10
C GLY A 76 -16.25 10.22 -2.19
N PRO A 77 -17.55 10.14 -2.55
CA PRO A 77 -18.24 8.87 -2.70
C PRO A 77 -17.53 8.00 -3.76
N PRO A 78 -17.60 6.66 -3.63
CA PRO A 78 -16.90 5.77 -4.54
C PRO A 78 -17.34 6.07 -5.97
N ALA A 79 -16.37 6.38 -6.84
CA ALA A 79 -16.60 6.44 -8.28
C ALA A 79 -17.30 5.12 -8.70
N PRO A 80 -18.35 5.18 -9.52
CA PRO A 80 -19.10 4.00 -9.93
C PRO A 80 -18.15 2.97 -10.55
N PRO A 81 -18.41 1.66 -10.37
CA PRO A 81 -17.61 0.65 -11.05
C PRO A 81 -17.63 0.94 -12.55
N GLY A 82 -16.44 1.19 -13.12
CA GLY A 82 -16.29 1.32 -14.57
C GLY A 82 -16.82 0.06 -15.27
N PRO A 83 -17.29 0.16 -16.52
CA PRO A 83 -17.91 -0.97 -17.20
C PRO A 83 -16.92 -2.14 -17.19
N SER A 84 -17.33 -3.24 -16.56
CA SER A 84 -16.68 -4.53 -16.73
C SER A 84 -16.70 -4.82 -18.23
N GLY A 85 -15.53 -4.73 -18.86
CA GLY A 85 -15.35 -5.10 -20.26
C GLY A 85 -15.56 -6.60 -20.38
N ALA A 86 -16.81 -7.02 -20.55
CA ALA A 86 -17.13 -8.27 -21.22
C ALA A 86 -16.76 -8.08 -22.70
N GLY A 87 -15.71 -8.77 -23.14
CA GLY A 87 -15.25 -8.72 -24.52
C GLY A 87 -14.46 -9.97 -24.86
N ALA A 88 -15.20 -10.94 -25.42
CA ALA A 88 -14.84 -12.04 -26.33
C ALA A 88 -13.55 -12.84 -26.08
#